data_AF-A0A9E0HDQ6-F1
#
_entry.id   AF-A0A9E0HDQ6-F1
#
_cell.length_a   1.000
_cell.length_b   1.000
_cell.length_c   1.000
_cell.angle_alpha   90.00
_cell.angle_beta   90.00
_cell.angle_gamma   90.00
#
_symmetry.space_group_name_H-M   'P 1'
#
loop_
_entity.id
_entity.type
_entity.pdbx_description
1 polymer ?
#
loop_
_entity_poly.entity_id
_entity_poly.type
_entity_poly.pdbx_seq_one_letter_code
_entity_poly.pdbx_strand_id
1 'polypeptide(L)'
;MDRSATAAVAAPVEAGGPPALLPRSGIGVSGCELVIAPPGNPAIRLDARLLDRVELIGRSPTSAALTAGAAAVGATLGVLAIVPGGLIVAAGLGYFAFERGAEARRRARNRDLLLALGDLEVALHVADGPEAAKRIADQLAPYTRSAPIARPEVYEDAKRRLSAGLAGDASRAARKEASRALAVGTDVVAVNGAYLQIGQIGFRIDEVRDYALRGANLALPGGRYVQAAMGLLVVAAEERSRAGEDLEALAKRIAEYEAWTGRSAGR
;
A
#
# COMPACT_ATOMS: atom_id res chain seq x y z
N MET A 1 -54.65 -3.39 -1.88
CA MET A 1 -53.54 -2.88 -2.74
C MET A 1 -52.53 -2.21 -1.81
N ASP A 2 -51.72 -3.03 -1.16
CA ASP A 2 -50.71 -2.57 -0.20
C ASP A 2 -49.38 -2.30 -0.92
N ARG A 3 -48.89 -1.07 -0.79
CA ARG A 3 -47.53 -0.69 -1.19
C ARG A 3 -46.61 -0.91 0.00
N SER A 4 -45.95 -2.06 0.04
CA SER A 4 -44.82 -2.29 0.95
C SER A 4 -43.63 -1.42 0.51
N ALA A 5 -43.41 -0.33 1.25
CA ALA A 5 -42.22 0.48 1.16
C ALA A 5 -41.03 -0.32 1.72
N THR A 6 -40.10 -0.70 0.85
CA THR A 6 -38.85 -1.35 1.22
C THR A 6 -37.94 -0.30 1.85
N ALA A 7 -37.74 -0.38 3.17
CA ALA A 7 -36.80 0.45 3.89
C ALA A 7 -35.38 0.16 3.39
N ALA A 8 -34.74 1.16 2.78
CA ALA A 8 -33.32 1.13 2.47
C ALA A 8 -32.55 1.08 3.80
N VAL A 9 -31.94 -0.07 4.09
CA VAL A 9 -31.00 -0.25 5.19
C VAL A 9 -29.77 0.60 4.87
N ALA A 10 -29.71 1.80 5.45
CA ALA A 10 -28.52 2.62 5.50
C ALA A 10 -27.47 1.87 6.32
N ALA A 11 -26.38 1.46 5.67
CA ALA A 11 -25.22 0.90 6.35
C ALA A 11 -24.61 1.99 7.27
N PRO A 12 -24.16 1.63 8.48
CA PRO A 12 -23.59 2.60 9.41
C PRO A 12 -22.28 3.14 8.82
N VAL A 13 -22.22 4.45 8.64
CA VAL A 13 -20.98 5.20 8.44
C VAL A 13 -20.24 5.14 9.79
N GLU A 14 -19.16 4.37 9.86
CA GLU A 14 -18.34 4.29 11.08
C GLU A 14 -17.87 5.69 11.49
N ALA A 15 -18.05 5.97 12.78
CA ALA A 15 -17.68 7.20 13.43
C ALA A 15 -16.15 7.33 13.53
N GLY A 16 -15.57 8.13 12.63
CA GLY A 16 -14.22 8.69 12.78
C GLY A 16 -14.31 10.20 12.62
N GLY A 17 -13.79 10.96 13.59
CA GLY A 17 -13.66 12.42 13.45
C GLY A 17 -12.89 12.80 12.18
N PRO A 18 -12.91 14.07 11.77
CA PRO A 18 -12.17 14.52 10.59
C PRO A 18 -10.71 14.05 10.71
N PRO A 19 -10.13 13.46 9.64
CA PRO A 19 -8.77 12.96 9.68
C PRO A 19 -7.83 14.06 10.15
N ALA A 20 -6.98 13.75 11.14
CA ALA A 20 -5.94 14.67 11.58
C ALA A 20 -4.87 14.73 10.49
N LEU A 21 -5.08 15.62 9.52
CA LEU A 21 -4.15 15.84 8.42
C LEU A 21 -2.92 16.57 8.95
N LEU A 22 -1.76 16.14 8.46
CA LEU A 22 -0.51 16.80 8.75
C LEU A 22 -0.46 18.17 8.04
N PRO A 23 -0.02 19.23 8.73
CA PRO A 23 -0.19 20.60 8.27
C PRO A 23 0.61 20.94 7.00
N ARG A 24 1.75 20.28 6.75
CA ARG A 24 2.61 20.61 5.59
C ARG A 24 2.37 19.71 4.39
N SER A 25 2.09 18.43 4.61
CA SER A 25 1.87 17.46 3.54
C SER A 25 0.41 17.29 3.16
N GLY A 26 -0.53 17.66 4.04
CA GLY A 26 -1.94 17.36 3.85
C GLY A 26 -2.23 15.85 3.91
N ILE A 27 -1.32 15.04 4.46
CA ILE A 27 -1.47 13.58 4.56
C ILE A 27 -1.91 13.22 5.99
N GLY A 28 -2.82 12.27 6.14
CA GLY A 28 -3.24 11.74 7.43
C GLY A 28 -3.80 10.32 7.32
N VAL A 29 -4.23 9.78 8.45
CA VAL A 29 -4.84 8.44 8.54
C VAL A 29 -6.23 8.57 9.14
N SER A 30 -7.20 7.84 8.59
CA SER A 30 -8.55 7.69 9.13
C SER A 30 -8.91 6.21 9.18
N GLY A 31 -8.78 5.60 10.37
CA GLY A 31 -8.97 4.16 10.54
C GLY A 31 -7.95 3.36 9.72
N CYS A 32 -8.42 2.67 8.68
CA CYS A 32 -7.60 1.91 7.74
C CYS A 32 -7.27 2.66 6.44
N GLU A 33 -7.72 3.91 6.30
CA GLU A 33 -7.52 4.71 5.09
C GLU A 33 -6.36 5.71 5.26
N LEU A 34 -5.52 5.78 4.23
CA LEU A 34 -4.59 6.87 3.98
C LEU A 34 -5.35 8.02 3.30
N VAL A 35 -5.34 9.20 3.91
CA VAL A 35 -5.99 10.40 3.37
C VAL A 35 -4.93 11.39 2.91
N ILE A 36 -5.03 11.87 1.68
CA ILE A 36 -4.13 12.84 1.06
C ILE A 36 -4.99 13.99 0.56
N ALA A 37 -4.79 15.19 1.10
CA ALA A 37 -5.53 16.39 0.72
C ALA A 37 -4.57 17.45 0.15
N PRO A 38 -4.23 17.38 -1.15
CA PRO A 38 -3.41 18.40 -1.79
C PRO A 38 -4.15 19.74 -1.80
N PRO A 39 -3.45 20.88 -1.68
CA PRO A 39 -4.08 22.19 -1.78
C PRO A 39 -4.75 22.37 -3.14
N GLY A 40 -6.02 22.78 -3.15
CA GLY A 40 -6.79 23.01 -4.38
C GLY A 40 -7.34 21.74 -5.05
N ASN A 41 -7.12 20.56 -4.46
CA ASN A 41 -7.62 19.28 -4.98
C ASN A 41 -8.49 18.59 -3.91
N PRO A 42 -9.55 17.83 -4.27
CA PRO A 42 -10.28 17.05 -3.29
C PRO A 42 -9.39 16.03 -2.57
N ALA A 43 -9.80 15.66 -1.36
CA ALA A 43 -9.12 14.64 -0.57
C ALA A 43 -9.17 13.28 -1.30
N ILE A 44 -8.00 12.70 -1.51
CA ILE A 44 -7.79 11.36 -2.03
C ILE A 44 -7.73 10.41 -0.83
N ARG A 45 -8.56 9.36 -0.82
CA ARG A 45 -8.61 8.35 0.24
C ARG A 45 -8.21 7.01 -0.35
N LEU A 46 -7.21 6.36 0.22
CA LEU A 46 -6.72 5.04 -0.20
C LEU A 46 -6.85 4.06 0.96
N ASP A 47 -7.54 2.95 0.75
CA ASP A 47 -7.65 1.88 1.75
C ASP A 47 -6.36 1.06 1.82
N ALA A 48 -5.73 1.00 3.00
CA ALA A 48 -4.50 0.24 3.22
C ALA A 48 -4.69 -1.28 3.09
N ARG A 49 -5.93 -1.79 3.16
CA ARG A 49 -6.26 -3.22 2.97
C ARG A 49 -5.98 -3.73 1.55
N LEU A 50 -5.87 -2.82 0.60
CA LEU A 50 -5.46 -3.16 -0.77
C LEU A 50 -3.97 -3.40 -0.87
N LEU A 51 -3.19 -2.71 -0.05
CA LEU A 51 -1.75 -2.68 -0.16
C LEU A 51 -1.17 -3.95 0.46
N ASP A 52 -0.09 -4.45 -0.14
CA ASP A 52 0.67 -5.52 0.46
C ASP A 52 1.41 -5.01 1.68
N ARG A 53 2.07 -3.85 1.55
CA ARG A 53 2.89 -3.25 2.59
C ARG A 53 2.88 -1.72 2.48
N VAL A 54 3.01 -1.07 3.63
CA VAL A 54 3.24 0.37 3.77
C VAL A 54 4.45 0.55 4.64
N GLU A 55 5.54 1.06 4.06
CA GLU A 55 6.83 1.15 4.74
C GLU A 55 7.50 2.50 4.49
N LEU A 56 8.58 2.77 5.22
CA LEU A 56 9.45 3.90 4.91
C LEU A 56 10.43 3.49 3.82
N ILE A 57 10.69 4.37 2.85
CA ILE A 57 11.71 4.14 1.82
C ILE A 57 13.05 3.86 2.52
N GLY A 58 13.63 2.68 2.26
CA GLY A 58 14.84 2.19 2.90
C GLY A 58 14.66 1.10 3.97
N ARG A 59 13.42 0.65 4.23
CA ARG A 59 13.12 -0.56 5.03
C ARG A 59 12.58 -1.74 4.23
N SER A 60 12.36 -1.60 2.91
CA SER A 60 11.79 -2.68 2.11
C SER A 60 12.78 -3.83 1.85
N PRO A 61 12.38 -5.09 2.10
CA PRO A 61 13.22 -6.26 1.80
C PRO A 61 13.44 -6.43 0.29
N THR A 62 12.53 -5.93 -0.55
CA THR A 62 12.62 -5.98 -2.02
C THR A 62 13.72 -5.08 -2.58
N SER A 63 13.94 -3.90 -1.99
CA SER A 63 15.10 -3.06 -2.35
C SER A 63 16.42 -3.64 -1.83
N ALA A 64 16.39 -4.37 -0.72
CA ALA A 64 17.55 -5.11 -0.23
C ALA A 64 17.88 -6.33 -1.11
N ALA A 65 16.88 -7.04 -1.66
CA ALA A 65 17.09 -8.23 -2.48
C ALA A 65 17.64 -7.92 -3.89
N LEU A 66 17.17 -6.86 -4.54
CA LEU A 66 17.75 -6.39 -5.82
C LEU A 66 19.20 -5.93 -5.65
N THR A 67 19.60 -5.52 -4.44
CA THR A 67 20.98 -5.12 -4.11
C THR A 67 21.82 -6.30 -3.58
N ALA A 68 21.21 -7.30 -2.94
CA ALA A 68 21.87 -8.50 -2.44
C ALA A 68 22.23 -9.50 -3.56
N GLY A 69 21.51 -9.47 -4.69
CA GLY A 69 21.87 -10.22 -5.90
C GLY A 69 23.24 -9.83 -6.48
N ALA A 70 23.72 -8.61 -6.22
CA ALA A 70 25.06 -8.16 -6.60
C ALA A 70 26.14 -8.49 -5.56
N ALA A 71 25.77 -8.81 -4.31
CA ALA A 71 26.71 -9.03 -3.21
C ALA A 71 27.07 -10.51 -2.98
N ALA A 72 26.25 -11.46 -3.45
CA ALA A 72 26.53 -12.89 -3.28
C ALA A 72 27.63 -13.44 -4.23
N VAL A 73 28.02 -12.68 -5.27
CA VAL A 73 29.14 -13.05 -6.15
C VAL A 73 30.50 -12.60 -5.59
N GLY A 74 30.52 -11.71 -4.60
CA GLY A 74 31.75 -11.10 -4.06
C GLY A 74 32.28 -11.68 -2.76
N ALA A 75 31.74 -12.81 -2.25
CA ALA A 75 32.09 -13.35 -0.93
C ALA A 75 32.89 -14.66 -0.95
N THR A 76 33.26 -15.20 -2.13
CA THR A 76 33.95 -16.50 -2.23
C THR A 76 35.35 -16.46 -2.87
N LEU A 77 36.02 -15.30 -2.90
CA LEU A 77 37.44 -15.26 -3.28
C LEU A 77 38.27 -14.41 -2.31
N GLY A 78 39.17 -15.09 -1.58
CA GLY A 78 40.50 -14.52 -1.38
C GLY A 78 41.03 -14.41 0.04
N VAL A 79 40.98 -15.49 0.83
CA VAL A 79 41.93 -15.76 1.93
C VAL A 79 43.35 -16.02 1.36
N LEU A 80 43.89 -15.14 0.51
CA LEU A 80 45.25 -15.24 -0.04
C LEU A 80 45.89 -13.85 -0.14
N ALA A 81 45.99 -13.18 1.00
CA ALA A 81 46.76 -11.96 1.16
C ALA A 81 48.21 -12.28 1.61
N ILE A 82 48.99 -12.92 0.74
CA ILE A 82 50.47 -12.90 0.79
C ILE A 82 50.98 -12.63 -0.63
N VAL A 83 50.56 -11.50 -1.20
CA VAL A 83 51.13 -10.93 -2.42
C VAL A 83 51.48 -9.47 -2.12
N PRO A 84 52.70 -8.99 -2.43
CA PRO A 84 53.07 -7.59 -2.23
C PRO A 84 52.25 -6.72 -3.20
N GLY A 85 51.25 -6.04 -2.63
CA GLY A 85 50.27 -5.21 -3.36
C GLY A 85 49.04 -4.80 -2.54
N GLY A 86 48.97 -5.21 -1.27
CA GLY A 86 47.78 -5.05 -0.40
C GLY A 86 47.50 -3.67 0.18
N LEU A 87 48.04 -2.58 -0.37
CA LEU A 87 47.77 -1.22 0.11
C LEU A 87 46.58 -0.54 -0.58
N ILE A 88 46.06 -1.08 -1.68
CA ILE A 88 44.93 -0.45 -2.41
C ILE A 88 43.56 -0.92 -1.88
N VAL A 89 43.49 -2.00 -1.10
CA VAL A 89 42.21 -2.55 -0.61
C VAL A 89 41.62 -1.77 0.59
N ALA A 90 42.46 -1.07 1.38
CA ALA A 90 41.99 -0.37 2.58
C ALA A 90 41.18 0.92 2.27
N ALA A 91 41.41 1.57 1.13
CA ALA A 91 40.65 2.76 0.73
C ALA A 91 39.21 2.44 0.25
N GLY A 92 39.00 1.26 -0.36
CA GLY A 92 37.69 0.81 -0.82
C GLY A 92 36.73 0.41 0.31
N LEU A 93 37.27 -0.13 1.41
CA LEU A 93 36.47 -0.50 2.59
C LEU A 93 36.02 0.72 3.42
N GLY A 94 36.84 1.78 3.48
CA GLY A 94 36.46 3.04 4.11
C GLY A 94 35.32 3.76 3.37
N TYR A 95 35.34 3.72 2.04
CA TYR A 95 34.27 4.27 1.19
C TYR A 95 32.95 3.51 1.38
N PHE A 96 32.98 2.18 1.47
CA PHE A 96 31.79 1.37 1.72
C PHE A 96 31.19 1.55 3.13
N ALA A 97 32.03 1.79 4.15
CA ALA A 97 31.56 2.10 5.51
C ALA A 97 31.01 3.53 5.63
N PHE A 98 31.58 4.50 4.89
CA PHE A 98 31.11 5.88 4.84
C PHE A 98 29.83 6.02 4.00
N GLU A 99 29.68 5.28 2.89
CA GLU A 99 28.41 5.19 2.15
C GLU A 99 27.31 4.52 2.98
N ARG A 100 27.61 3.45 3.74
CA ARG A 100 26.62 2.89 4.67
C ARG A 100 26.22 3.85 5.79
N GLY A 101 27.14 4.68 6.29
CA GLY A 101 26.85 5.72 7.28
C GLY A 101 26.08 6.91 6.70
N ALA A 102 26.41 7.34 5.47
CA ALA A 102 25.71 8.40 4.76
C ALA A 102 24.33 7.96 4.29
N GLU A 103 24.18 6.71 3.84
CA GLU A 103 22.90 6.08 3.53
C GLU A 103 22.09 5.79 4.79
N ALA A 104 22.67 5.36 5.92
CA ALA A 104 21.96 5.28 7.19
C ALA A 104 21.47 6.66 7.66
N ARG A 105 22.24 7.72 7.41
CA ARG A 105 21.83 9.11 7.65
C ARG A 105 20.80 9.61 6.62
N ARG A 106 20.79 9.13 5.38
CA ARG A 106 19.72 9.38 4.39
C ARG A 106 18.45 8.57 4.72
N ARG A 107 18.58 7.33 5.18
CA ARG A 107 17.52 6.44 5.69
C ARG A 107 16.82 7.02 6.93
N ALA A 108 17.55 7.72 7.81
CA ALA A 108 16.98 8.47 8.94
C ALA A 108 16.31 9.79 8.51
N ARG A 109 16.61 10.30 7.31
CA ARG A 109 16.05 11.55 6.75
C ARG A 109 14.94 11.30 5.72
N ASN A 110 14.63 10.04 5.40
CA ASN A 110 13.65 9.74 4.37
C ASN A 110 12.25 10.14 4.83
N ARG A 111 11.69 11.09 4.09
CA ARG A 111 10.36 11.66 4.28
C ARG A 111 9.29 10.86 3.55
N ASP A 112 9.67 9.77 2.89
CA ASP A 112 8.83 9.16 1.87
C ASP A 112 8.28 7.82 2.35
N LEU A 113 6.98 7.63 2.11
CA LEU A 113 6.25 6.39 2.30
C LEU A 113 6.29 5.57 1.02
N LEU A 114 6.56 4.29 1.15
CA LEU A 114 6.47 3.31 0.09
C LEU A 114 5.16 2.54 0.24
N LEU A 115 4.26 2.69 -0.72
CA LEU A 115 3.05 1.90 -0.86
C LEU A 115 3.34 0.81 -1.87
N ALA A 116 3.30 -0.46 -1.46
CA ALA A 116 3.56 -1.55 -2.40
C ALA A 116 2.37 -2.47 -2.56
N LEU A 117 2.18 -2.90 -3.81
CA LEU A 117 1.15 -3.82 -4.24
C LEU A 117 1.72 -4.70 -5.36
N GLY A 118 2.14 -5.90 -4.99
CA GLY A 118 2.90 -6.79 -5.85
C GLY A 118 4.20 -6.16 -6.29
N ASP A 119 4.38 -6.08 -7.60
CA ASP A 119 5.56 -5.50 -8.23
C ASP A 119 5.45 -3.97 -8.39
N LEU A 120 4.28 -3.40 -8.08
CA LEU A 120 4.07 -1.96 -8.14
C LEU A 120 4.45 -1.33 -6.80
N GLU A 121 5.43 -0.43 -6.82
CA GLU A 121 5.82 0.39 -5.68
C GLU A 121 5.59 1.88 -5.97
N VAL A 122 4.85 2.57 -5.11
CA VAL A 122 4.55 4.00 -5.23
C VAL A 122 5.13 4.74 -4.04
N ALA A 123 5.99 5.71 -4.33
CA ALA A 123 6.60 6.59 -3.33
C ALA A 123 5.72 7.84 -3.10
N LEU A 124 5.41 8.13 -1.84
CA LEU A 124 4.64 9.30 -1.40
C LEU A 124 5.48 10.16 -0.46
N HIS A 125 5.70 11.41 -0.83
CA HIS A 125 6.49 12.36 -0.04
C HIS A 125 5.70 12.96 1.13
N VAL A 126 6.22 12.86 2.36
CA VAL A 126 5.64 13.47 3.58
C VAL A 126 6.48 14.66 4.03
N ALA A 127 6.05 15.87 3.64
CA ALA A 127 6.75 17.12 3.94
C ALA A 127 6.94 17.41 5.45
N ASP A 128 6.12 16.82 6.33
CA ASP A 128 6.18 16.98 7.79
C ASP A 128 7.33 16.22 8.47
N GLY A 129 8.04 15.38 7.71
CA GLY A 129 9.28 14.75 8.17
C GLY A 129 9.18 13.23 8.37
N PRO A 130 10.34 12.59 8.61
CA PRO A 130 10.46 11.13 8.69
C PRO A 130 9.66 10.52 9.85
N GLU A 131 9.54 11.22 10.98
CA GLU A 131 8.75 10.74 12.12
C GLU A 131 7.25 10.70 11.81
N ALA A 132 6.76 11.69 11.06
CA ALA A 132 5.37 11.75 10.64
C ALA A 132 5.05 10.62 9.66
N ALA A 133 5.93 10.39 8.68
CA ALA A 133 5.86 9.23 7.79
C ALA A 133 5.88 7.92 8.61
N LYS A 134 6.79 7.77 9.56
CA LYS A 134 6.87 6.57 10.41
C LYS A 134 5.55 6.32 11.13
N ARG A 135 4.95 7.36 11.75
CA ARG A 135 3.66 7.22 12.44
C ARG A 135 2.55 6.76 11.51
N ILE A 136 2.49 7.31 10.28
CA ILE A 136 1.52 6.88 9.27
C ILE A 136 1.73 5.40 8.91
N ALA A 137 2.97 5.01 8.63
CA ALA A 137 3.31 3.62 8.29
C ALA A 137 2.96 2.66 9.44
N ASP A 138 3.34 2.97 10.68
CA ASP A 138 3.05 2.15 11.86
C ASP A 138 1.54 2.03 12.13
N GLN A 139 0.75 3.07 11.81
CA GLN A 139 -0.71 3.04 11.93
C GLN A 139 -1.39 2.20 10.85
N LEU A 140 -0.90 2.25 9.61
CA LEU A 140 -1.50 1.55 8.47
C LEU A 140 -1.00 0.11 8.33
N ALA A 141 0.24 -0.19 8.74
CA ALA A 141 0.86 -1.50 8.58
C ALA A 141 -0.02 -2.68 9.03
N PRO A 142 -0.73 -2.64 10.19
CA PRO A 142 -1.58 -3.76 10.62
C PRO A 142 -2.72 -4.10 9.65
N TYR A 143 -3.17 -3.13 8.85
CA TYR A 143 -4.28 -3.30 7.91
C TYR A 143 -3.82 -3.81 6.54
N THR A 144 -2.52 -3.77 6.26
CA THR A 144 -1.94 -4.26 4.99
C THR A 144 -2.03 -5.77 4.87
N ARG A 145 -1.90 -6.29 3.64
CA ARG A 145 -2.10 -7.71 3.35
C ARG A 145 -0.96 -8.59 3.84
N SER A 146 0.29 -8.12 3.81
CA SER A 146 1.43 -8.93 4.24
C SER A 146 1.63 -8.94 5.75
N ALA A 147 0.97 -8.04 6.49
CA ALA A 147 1.12 -7.95 7.94
C ALA A 147 0.43 -9.13 8.64
N PRO A 148 1.06 -9.75 9.66
CA PRO A 148 0.36 -10.70 10.51
C PRO A 148 -0.79 -9.97 11.24
N ILE A 149 -1.90 -10.68 11.43
CA ILE A 149 -3.03 -10.13 12.18
C ILE A 149 -2.61 -10.02 13.65
N ALA A 150 -2.35 -8.81 14.13
CA ALA A 150 -1.93 -8.56 15.51
C ALA A 150 -3.06 -8.00 16.39
N ARG A 151 -4.16 -7.56 15.79
CA ARG A 151 -5.25 -6.86 16.49
C ARG A 151 -6.60 -7.58 16.32
N PRO A 152 -7.43 -7.64 17.37
CA PRO A 152 -8.76 -8.24 17.28
C PRO A 152 -9.66 -7.57 16.24
N GLU A 153 -9.60 -6.24 16.11
CA GLU A 153 -10.37 -5.47 15.12
C GLU A 153 -10.06 -5.90 13.67
N VAL A 154 -8.79 -6.17 13.37
CA VAL A 154 -8.33 -6.65 12.06
C VAL A 154 -8.77 -8.09 11.82
N TYR A 155 -8.74 -8.93 12.86
CA TYR A 155 -9.23 -10.31 12.78
C TYR A 155 -10.74 -10.37 12.48
N GLU A 156 -11.57 -9.63 13.21
CA GLU A 156 -13.02 -9.64 13.01
C GLU A 156 -13.38 -9.09 11.62
N ASP A 157 -12.69 -8.05 11.17
CA ASP A 157 -12.85 -7.54 9.82
C ASP A 157 -12.45 -8.57 8.75
N ALA A 158 -11.27 -9.19 8.89
CA ALA A 158 -10.79 -10.24 8.00
C ALA A 158 -11.78 -11.41 7.93
N LYS A 159 -12.34 -11.83 9.06
CA LYS A 159 -13.33 -12.90 9.15
C LYS A 159 -14.64 -12.55 8.46
N ARG A 160 -15.13 -11.31 8.64
CA ARG A 160 -16.33 -10.80 7.92
C ARG A 160 -16.12 -10.80 6.40
N ARG A 161 -14.90 -10.48 5.95
CA ARG A 161 -14.56 -10.47 4.52
C ARG A 161 -14.45 -11.88 3.95
N LEU A 162 -13.81 -12.80 4.67
CA LEU A 162 -13.71 -14.19 4.27
C LEU A 162 -15.10 -14.85 4.19
N SER A 163 -15.98 -14.59 5.15
CA SER A 163 -17.34 -15.15 5.14
C SER A 163 -18.19 -14.59 3.99
N ALA A 164 -18.09 -13.28 3.71
CA ALA A 164 -18.70 -12.67 2.52
C ALA A 164 -18.14 -13.27 1.22
N GLY A 165 -16.86 -13.64 1.21
CA GLY A 165 -16.21 -14.35 0.13
C GLY A 165 -16.82 -15.73 -0.13
N LEU A 166 -16.87 -16.57 0.90
CA LEU A 166 -17.33 -17.96 0.83
C LEU A 166 -18.83 -18.09 0.49
N ALA A 167 -19.64 -17.08 0.79
CA ALA A 167 -21.07 -17.06 0.46
C ALA A 167 -21.39 -16.93 -1.04
N GLY A 168 -20.38 -16.96 -1.92
CA GLY A 168 -20.55 -16.80 -3.38
C GLY A 168 -20.66 -15.33 -3.83
N ASP A 169 -20.70 -14.39 -2.89
CA ASP A 169 -20.57 -12.95 -3.15
C ASP A 169 -19.11 -12.50 -3.24
N ALA A 170 -18.11 -13.38 -3.11
CA ALA A 170 -16.68 -13.08 -3.22
C ALA A 170 -16.33 -12.10 -4.34
N SER A 171 -16.71 -12.39 -5.57
CA SER A 171 -16.35 -11.55 -6.71
C SER A 171 -17.03 -10.17 -6.64
N ARG A 172 -18.26 -10.10 -6.09
CA ARG A 172 -19.01 -8.85 -5.94
C ARG A 172 -18.57 -8.03 -4.73
N ALA A 173 -18.29 -8.68 -3.61
CA ALA A 173 -17.80 -8.08 -2.37
C ALA A 173 -16.37 -7.58 -2.54
N ALA A 174 -15.49 -8.39 -3.14
CA ALA A 174 -14.13 -7.98 -3.49
C ALA A 174 -14.12 -6.86 -4.53
N ARG A 175 -14.99 -6.89 -5.56
CA ARG A 175 -15.16 -5.76 -6.49
C ARG A 175 -15.73 -4.52 -5.80
N LYS A 176 -16.66 -4.66 -4.86
CA LYS A 176 -17.20 -3.52 -4.08
C LYS A 176 -16.12 -2.92 -3.18
N GLU A 177 -15.26 -3.74 -2.61
CA GLU A 177 -14.13 -3.29 -1.79
C GLU A 177 -13.02 -2.67 -2.64
N ALA A 178 -12.67 -3.29 -3.77
CA ALA A 178 -11.76 -2.75 -4.78
C ALA A 178 -12.31 -1.48 -5.45
N SER A 179 -13.63 -1.28 -5.49
CA SER A 179 -14.20 0.00 -5.91
C SER A 179 -13.99 1.06 -4.82
N ARG A 180 -14.20 0.73 -3.54
CA ARG A 180 -13.95 1.66 -2.41
C ARG A 180 -12.47 1.88 -2.11
N ALA A 181 -11.61 1.16 -2.81
CA ALA A 181 -10.17 1.17 -2.70
C ALA A 181 -9.55 2.56 -2.68
N LEU A 182 -9.96 3.37 -3.65
CA LEU A 182 -9.44 4.70 -3.87
C LEU A 182 -10.62 5.61 -4.19
N ALA A 183 -10.72 6.73 -3.48
CA ALA A 183 -11.73 7.75 -3.73
C ALA A 183 -11.05 9.11 -3.87
N VAL A 184 -11.59 9.95 -4.74
CA VAL A 184 -11.12 11.30 -5.04
C VAL A 184 -12.28 12.25 -4.75
N GLY A 185 -12.30 12.79 -3.53
CA GLY A 185 -13.46 13.48 -3.00
C GLY A 185 -14.63 12.51 -2.82
N THR A 186 -15.70 12.72 -3.59
CA THR A 186 -16.86 11.82 -3.64
C THR A 186 -16.77 10.78 -4.76
N ASP A 187 -15.82 10.94 -5.68
CA ASP A 187 -15.70 10.12 -6.87
C ASP A 187 -14.91 8.85 -6.55
N VAL A 188 -15.55 7.70 -6.72
CA VAL A 188 -14.95 6.38 -6.50
C VAL A 188 -14.10 6.00 -7.72
N VAL A 189 -12.91 5.45 -7.48
CA VAL A 189 -12.03 4.94 -8.54
C VAL A 189 -12.25 3.45 -8.69
N ALA A 190 -12.65 3.01 -9.88
CA ALA A 190 -12.93 1.62 -10.18
C ALA A 190 -12.32 1.22 -11.52
N VAL A 191 -12.14 -0.08 -11.73
CA VAL A 191 -11.62 -0.63 -12.99
C VAL A 191 -12.77 -1.28 -13.74
N ASN A 192 -13.02 -0.84 -14.97
CA ASN A 192 -14.03 -1.39 -15.84
C ASN A 192 -13.41 -1.84 -17.17
N GLY A 193 -13.18 -3.15 -17.30
CA GLY A 193 -12.48 -3.71 -18.45
C GLY A 193 -11.09 -3.12 -18.60
N ALA A 194 -10.85 -2.44 -19.73
CA ALA A 194 -9.58 -1.78 -20.08
C ALA A 194 -9.49 -0.30 -19.62
N TYR A 195 -10.43 0.16 -18.80
CA TYR A 195 -10.52 1.55 -18.37
C TYR A 195 -10.44 1.69 -16.85
N LEU A 196 -9.70 2.69 -16.40
CA LEU A 196 -9.77 3.23 -15.05
C LEU A 196 -10.86 4.30 -15.02
N GLN A 197 -11.92 4.07 -14.26
CA GLN A 197 -13.02 5.01 -14.07
C GLN A 197 -12.84 5.79 -12.77
N ILE A 198 -12.95 7.11 -12.85
CA ILE A 198 -12.98 8.03 -11.70
C ILE A 198 -14.30 8.80 -11.78
N GLY A 199 -15.29 8.38 -10.99
CA GLY A 199 -16.66 8.88 -11.11
C GLY A 199 -17.24 8.59 -12.50
N GLN A 200 -17.48 9.63 -13.30
CA GLN A 200 -18.00 9.52 -14.67
C GLN A 200 -16.92 9.52 -15.77
N ILE A 201 -15.65 9.72 -15.41
CA ILE A 201 -14.55 9.88 -16.37
C ILE A 201 -13.80 8.57 -16.49
N GLY A 202 -13.54 8.12 -17.71
CA GLY A 202 -12.73 6.94 -17.99
C GLY A 202 -11.39 7.30 -18.62
N PHE A 203 -10.32 6.67 -18.15
CA PHE A 203 -8.99 6.70 -18.75
C PHE A 203 -8.62 5.30 -19.22
N ARG A 204 -7.94 5.16 -20.36
CA ARG A 204 -7.42 3.86 -20.77
C ARG A 204 -6.30 3.44 -19.83
N ILE A 205 -6.28 2.18 -19.41
CA ILE A 205 -5.22 1.66 -18.52
C ILE A 205 -3.83 1.84 -19.14
N ASP A 206 -3.70 1.64 -20.46
CA ASP A 206 -2.45 1.85 -21.19
C ASP A 206 -1.93 3.30 -21.03
N GLU A 207 -2.82 4.28 -21.18
CA GLU A 207 -2.48 5.69 -21.03
C GLU A 207 -2.11 6.00 -19.58
N VAL A 208 -2.89 5.50 -18.61
CA VAL A 208 -2.59 5.67 -17.17
C VAL A 208 -1.21 5.12 -16.84
N ARG A 209 -0.81 3.99 -17.44
CA ARG A 209 0.52 3.41 -17.28
C ARG A 209 1.60 4.34 -17.83
N ASP A 210 1.41 4.89 -19.03
CA ASP A 210 2.34 5.85 -19.62
C ASP A 210 2.48 7.13 -18.79
N TYR A 211 1.36 7.67 -18.28
CA TYR A 211 1.38 8.82 -17.37
C TYR A 211 2.11 8.49 -16.06
N ALA A 212 1.89 7.30 -15.49
CA ALA A 212 2.54 6.89 -14.25
C ALA A 212 4.06 6.74 -14.43
N LEU A 213 4.52 6.15 -15.54
CA LEU A 213 5.95 6.04 -15.87
C LEU A 213 6.63 7.40 -16.00
N ARG A 214 5.89 8.42 -16.44
CA ARG A 214 6.38 9.81 -16.54
C ARG A 214 6.22 10.60 -15.24
N GLY A 215 5.69 9.98 -14.18
CA GLY A 215 5.38 10.67 -12.92
C GLY A 215 4.30 11.75 -13.06
N ALA A 216 3.44 11.63 -14.07
CA ALA A 216 2.45 12.63 -14.41
C ALA A 216 1.09 12.39 -13.72
N ASN A 217 0.27 13.44 -13.71
CA ASN A 217 -1.06 13.43 -13.13
C ASN A 217 -2.13 13.22 -14.22
N LEU A 218 -3.18 12.48 -13.87
CA LEU A 218 -4.42 12.39 -14.62
C LEU A 218 -5.24 13.65 -14.34
N ALA A 219 -5.56 14.40 -15.38
CA ALA A 219 -6.38 15.59 -15.28
C ALA A 219 -7.86 15.23 -15.16
N LEU A 220 -8.53 15.79 -14.15
CA LEU A 220 -9.96 15.65 -13.92
C LEU A 220 -10.68 17.00 -14.18
N PRO A 221 -11.97 16.98 -14.56
CA PRO A 221 -12.78 18.19 -14.71
C PRO A 221 -12.74 19.08 -13.47
N GLY A 222 -12.78 20.39 -13.70
CA GLY A 222 -12.70 21.40 -12.65
C GLY A 222 -11.28 21.69 -12.15
N GLY A 223 -10.25 21.38 -12.94
CA GLY A 223 -8.84 21.63 -12.59
C GLY A 223 -8.29 20.67 -11.53
N ARG A 224 -9.02 19.59 -11.25
CA ARG A 224 -8.64 18.55 -10.30
C ARG A 224 -7.63 17.60 -10.94
N TYR A 225 -6.88 16.87 -10.12
CA TYR A 225 -5.91 15.91 -10.63
C TYR A 225 -5.67 14.74 -9.68
N VAL A 226 -5.24 13.60 -10.22
CA VAL A 226 -4.84 12.42 -9.44
C VAL A 226 -3.54 11.90 -10.00
N GLN A 227 -2.58 11.56 -9.14
CA GLN A 227 -1.33 10.97 -9.60
C GLN A 227 -1.61 9.63 -10.28
N ALA A 228 -1.15 9.44 -11.52
CA ALA A 228 -1.47 8.25 -12.30
C ALA A 228 -1.01 6.94 -11.61
N ALA A 229 0.11 6.99 -10.89
CA ALA A 229 0.61 5.89 -10.08
C ALA A 229 -0.39 5.42 -9.00
N MET A 230 -1.19 6.33 -8.42
CA MET A 230 -2.24 5.96 -7.46
C MET A 230 -3.38 5.22 -8.17
N GLY A 231 -3.72 5.62 -9.39
CA GLY A 231 -4.69 4.91 -10.22
C GLY A 231 -4.25 3.49 -10.56
N LEU A 232 -2.95 3.29 -10.83
CA LEU A 232 -2.39 1.96 -11.09
C LEU A 232 -2.48 1.00 -9.89
N LEU A 233 -2.44 1.50 -8.65
CA LEU A 233 -2.66 0.65 -7.47
C LEU A 233 -4.04 -0.01 -7.52
N VAL A 234 -5.07 0.70 -7.97
CA VAL A 234 -6.42 0.13 -8.12
C VAL A 234 -6.46 -0.91 -9.24
N VAL A 235 -5.77 -0.65 -10.35
CA VAL A 235 -5.63 -1.61 -11.46
C VAL A 235 -4.99 -2.91 -10.98
N ALA A 236 -3.84 -2.82 -10.31
CA ALA A 236 -3.14 -3.98 -9.77
C ALA A 236 -3.97 -4.73 -8.72
N ALA A 237 -4.74 -4.02 -7.89
CA ALA A 237 -5.61 -4.63 -6.89
C ALA A 237 -6.76 -5.42 -7.55
N GLU A 238 -7.42 -4.86 -8.57
CA GLU A 238 -8.49 -5.56 -9.30
C GLU A 238 -7.95 -6.78 -10.07
N GLU A 239 -6.77 -6.67 -10.69
CA GLU A 239 -6.14 -7.80 -11.41
C GLU A 239 -5.88 -8.99 -10.47
N ARG A 240 -5.34 -8.73 -9.28
CA ARG A 240 -5.14 -9.77 -8.25
C ARG A 240 -6.43 -10.32 -7.68
N SER A 241 -7.39 -9.44 -7.42
CA SER A 241 -8.71 -9.85 -6.96
C SER A 241 -9.37 -10.82 -7.95
N ARG A 242 -9.23 -10.56 -9.27
CA ARG A 242 -9.70 -11.48 -10.33
C ARG A 242 -8.93 -12.80 -10.36
N ALA A 243 -7.64 -12.80 -10.01
CA ALA A 243 -6.84 -14.01 -9.89
C ALA A 243 -7.21 -14.87 -8.66
N GLY A 244 -7.98 -14.33 -7.70
CA GLY A 244 -8.41 -15.05 -6.50
C GLY A 244 -7.38 -15.05 -5.36
N GLU A 245 -6.20 -14.46 -5.56
CA GLU A 245 -5.10 -14.40 -4.60
C GLU A 245 -5.51 -13.76 -3.26
N ASP A 246 -6.45 -12.82 -3.31
CA ASP A 246 -6.90 -12.05 -2.15
C ASP A 246 -7.56 -12.91 -1.06
N LEU A 247 -8.35 -13.92 -1.45
CA LEU A 247 -9.08 -14.76 -0.50
C LEU A 247 -8.18 -15.82 0.12
N GLU A 248 -7.27 -16.38 -0.66
CA GLU A 248 -6.32 -17.38 -0.18
C GLU A 248 -5.35 -16.78 0.84
N ALA A 249 -4.78 -15.60 0.53
CA ALA A 249 -3.91 -14.88 1.44
C ALA A 249 -4.63 -14.49 2.74
N LEU A 250 -5.90 -14.06 2.64
CA LEU A 250 -6.72 -13.71 3.80
C LEU A 250 -7.03 -14.93 4.68
N ALA A 251 -7.41 -16.05 4.08
CA ALA A 251 -7.70 -17.29 4.80
C ALA A 251 -6.46 -17.82 5.54
N LYS A 252 -5.29 -17.78 4.90
CA LYS A 252 -4.02 -18.17 5.52
C LYS A 252 -3.70 -17.33 6.76
N ARG A 253 -3.85 -16.00 6.68
CA ARG A 253 -3.58 -15.08 7.81
C ARG A 253 -4.50 -15.32 9.00
N ILE A 254 -5.78 -15.60 8.73
CA ILE A 254 -6.76 -15.93 9.77
C ILE A 254 -6.34 -17.22 10.48
N ALA A 255 -5.98 -18.25 9.71
CA ALA A 255 -5.54 -19.53 10.28
C ALA A 255 -4.27 -19.40 11.14
N GLU A 256 -3.27 -18.62 10.69
CA GLU A 256 -2.06 -18.33 11.46
C GLU A 256 -2.36 -17.62 12.79
N TYR A 257 -3.29 -16.66 12.77
CA TYR A 257 -3.72 -15.96 13.98
C TYR A 257 -4.51 -16.85 14.95
N GLU A 258 -5.40 -17.69 14.44
CA GLU A 258 -6.15 -18.65 15.25
C GLU A 258 -5.22 -19.68 15.91
N ALA A 259 -4.21 -20.15 15.17
CA ALA A 259 -3.18 -21.03 15.69
C ALA A 259 -2.33 -20.35 16.78
N TRP A 260 -1.91 -19.11 16.56
CA TRP A 260 -1.13 -18.34 17.54
C TRP A 260 -1.92 -18.02 18.82
N THR A 261 -3.20 -17.64 18.69
CA THR A 261 -4.04 -17.30 19.84
C THR A 261 -4.64 -18.51 20.56
N GLY A 262 -4.41 -19.73 20.05
CA GLY A 262 -5.03 -20.95 20.59
C GLY A 262 -6.56 -20.98 20.41
N ARG A 263 -7.12 -20.14 19.53
CA ARG A 263 -8.56 -20.11 19.22
C ARG A 263 -9.00 -21.25 18.30
N SER A 264 -8.07 -22.09 17.88
CA SER A 264 -8.30 -23.32 17.13
C SER A 264 -8.81 -24.46 18.03
N ALA A 265 -9.93 -24.28 18.74
CA ALA A 265 -10.71 -25.36 19.36
C ALA A 265 -12.01 -24.79 19.96
N GLY A 266 -13.07 -24.79 19.14
CA GLY A 266 -14.41 -24.35 19.55
C GLY A 266 -15.47 -24.71 18.52
N ARG A 267 -15.36 -25.90 17.92
CA ARG A 267 -16.42 -26.62 17.22
C ARG A 267 -16.22 -28.10 17.42
#